data_AF-V9LIV8-F1
#
_entry.id   AF-V9LIV8-F1
#
_cell.length_a   1.000
_cell.length_b   1.000
_cell.length_c   1.000
_cell.angle_alpha   90.00
_cell.angle_beta   90.00
_cell.angle_gamma   90.00
#
_symmetry.space_group_name_H-M   'P 1'
#
loop_
_entity.id
_entity.type
_entity.pdbx_description
1 polymer ?
#
loop_
_entity_poly.entity_id
_entity_poly.type
_entity_poly.pdbx_seq_one_letter_code
_entity_poly.pdbx_strand_id
1 'polypeptide(L)'
;TLVRRLVAVAVSCITYLRGLFPERAYGTRYLEDFSVKVLREDENCPGASQIVKWLLGCYDALKKKYLRMLILAIYANREESQIATETYQFTFRYTEEGGAELDSTSDSGKIGSVAVCADPRRAGALLIRRLYALTQSLAPLPNDVCLKMKLFNY
;
A
#
# COMPACT_ATOMS: atom_id res chain seq x y z
N THR A 1 0.93 -9.65 12.15
CA THR A 1 1.23 -8.45 12.96
C THR A 1 0.38 -7.28 12.48
N LEU A 2 0.27 -6.22 13.28
CA LEU A 2 -0.49 -5.02 12.96
C LEU A 2 0.01 -4.30 11.69
N VAL A 3 1.32 -4.17 11.55
CA VAL A 3 2.02 -3.62 10.35
C VAL A 3 1.50 -4.25 9.06
N ARG A 4 1.33 -5.58 9.05
CA ARG A 4 0.80 -6.34 7.92
C ARG A 4 -0.56 -5.82 7.45
N ARG A 5 -1.46 -5.57 8.41
CA ARG A 5 -2.82 -5.09 8.13
C ARG A 5 -2.77 -3.67 7.61
N LEU A 6 -1.92 -2.81 8.19
CA LEU A 6 -1.73 -1.43 7.73
C LEU A 6 -1.23 -1.36 6.28
N VAL A 7 -0.22 -2.15 5.92
CA VAL A 7 0.30 -2.21 4.54
C VAL A 7 -0.77 -2.71 3.56
N ALA A 8 -1.50 -3.77 3.94
CA ALA A 8 -2.57 -4.29 3.09
C ALA A 8 -3.69 -3.26 2.86
N VAL A 9 -4.11 -2.54 3.92
CA VAL A 9 -5.10 -1.46 3.82
C VAL A 9 -4.57 -0.31 2.97
N ALA A 10 -3.33 0.12 3.19
CA ALA A 10 -2.72 1.22 2.44
C ALA A 10 -2.63 0.92 0.94
N VAL A 11 -2.12 -0.26 0.57
CA VAL A 11 -2.06 -0.71 -0.84
C VAL A 11 -3.45 -0.85 -1.44
N SER A 12 -4.41 -1.35 -0.68
CA SER A 12 -5.81 -1.42 -1.15
C SER A 12 -6.42 -0.04 -1.36
N CYS A 13 -6.17 0.91 -0.45
CA CYS A 13 -6.62 2.29 -0.59
C CYS A 13 -5.98 2.98 -1.80
N ILE A 14 -4.67 2.84 -2.02
CA ILE A 14 -3.99 3.41 -3.18
C ILE A 14 -4.60 2.87 -4.48
N THR A 15 -4.68 1.54 -4.61
CA THR A 15 -5.21 0.93 -5.84
C THR A 15 -6.67 1.29 -6.11
N TYR A 16 -7.48 1.44 -5.06
CA TYR A 16 -8.87 1.86 -5.16
C TYR A 16 -9.00 3.33 -5.56
N LEU A 17 -8.30 4.23 -4.86
CA LEU A 17 -8.37 5.67 -5.10
C LEU A 17 -7.78 6.07 -6.45
N ARG A 18 -6.82 5.31 -6.96
CA ARG A 18 -6.28 5.47 -8.31
C ARG A 18 -7.10 4.74 -9.39
N GLY A 19 -8.20 4.07 -9.02
CA GLY A 19 -9.12 3.44 -9.97
C GLY A 19 -8.52 2.26 -10.75
N LEU A 20 -7.56 1.54 -10.15
CA LEU A 20 -6.76 0.53 -10.87
C LEU A 20 -7.52 -0.78 -11.13
N PHE A 21 -8.51 -1.10 -10.29
CA PHE A 21 -9.29 -2.33 -10.38
C PHE A 21 -10.78 -2.03 -10.22
N PRO A 22 -11.68 -2.90 -10.73
CA PRO A 22 -13.11 -2.71 -10.61
C PRO A 22 -13.60 -2.92 -9.17
N GLU A 23 -14.76 -2.35 -8.84
CA GLU A 23 -15.39 -2.42 -7.50
C GLU A 23 -15.48 -3.84 -6.94
N ARG A 24 -15.77 -4.83 -7.80
CA ARG A 24 -15.87 -6.25 -7.40
C ARG A 24 -14.57 -6.84 -6.84
N ALA A 25 -13.41 -6.29 -7.21
CA ALA A 25 -12.11 -6.71 -6.70
C ALA A 25 -11.84 -6.25 -5.27
N TYR A 26 -12.76 -5.47 -4.69
CA TYR A 26 -12.68 -4.96 -3.34
C TYR A 26 -13.81 -5.48 -2.45
N GLY A 27 -13.48 -5.69 -1.18
CA GLY A 27 -14.46 -5.84 -0.10
C GLY A 27 -14.44 -4.60 0.78
N THR A 28 -15.62 -4.19 1.29
CA THR A 28 -15.70 -3.10 2.27
C THR A 28 -15.43 -3.63 3.68
N ARG A 29 -14.59 -2.89 4.41
CA ARG A 29 -14.33 -3.07 5.84
C ARG A 29 -14.43 -1.71 6.53
N TYR A 30 -14.73 -1.72 7.81
CA TYR A 30 -14.81 -0.51 8.62
C TYR A 30 -13.57 -0.42 9.51
N LEU A 31 -12.91 0.73 9.46
CA LEU A 31 -11.81 1.08 10.35
C LEU A 31 -12.14 2.41 11.01
N GLU A 32 -12.55 2.34 12.28
CA GLU A 32 -13.20 3.46 12.97
C GLU A 32 -14.41 3.95 12.16
N ASP A 33 -14.48 5.25 11.87
CA ASP A 33 -15.57 5.88 11.12
C ASP A 33 -15.36 5.80 9.58
N PHE A 34 -14.29 5.13 9.11
CA PHE A 34 -13.96 5.05 7.69
C PHE A 34 -14.36 3.70 7.08
N SER A 35 -15.13 3.73 6.00
CA SER A 35 -15.28 2.59 5.11
C SER A 35 -14.04 2.47 4.21
N VAL A 36 -13.23 1.44 4.42
CA VAL A 36 -12.07 1.13 3.58
C VAL A 36 -12.40 0.04 2.58
N LYS A 37 -11.85 0.19 1.38
CA LYS A 37 -11.91 -0.83 0.33
C LYS A 37 -10.64 -1.66 0.43
N VAL A 38 -10.81 -2.95 0.69
CA VAL A 38 -9.72 -3.92 0.87
C VAL A 38 -9.72 -4.86 -0.32
N LEU A 39 -8.58 -4.96 -1.00
CA LEU A 39 -8.38 -5.90 -2.10
C LEU A 39 -8.68 -7.33 -1.66
N ARG A 40 -9.38 -8.07 -2.52
CA ARG A 40 -9.62 -9.50 -2.38
C ARG A 40 -9.20 -10.22 -3.66
N GLU A 41 -8.97 -11.52 -3.56
CA GLU A 41 -8.80 -12.34 -4.76
C GLU A 41 -10.08 -12.30 -5.58
N ASP A 42 -9.91 -12.13 -6.89
CA ASP A 42 -10.97 -12.15 -7.89
C ASP A 42 -10.44 -12.89 -9.11
N GLU A 43 -11.10 -14.00 -9.47
CA GLU A 43 -10.77 -14.81 -10.64
C GLU A 43 -10.91 -14.01 -11.94
N ASN A 44 -11.83 -13.03 -11.95
CA ASN A 44 -12.10 -12.15 -13.08
C ASN A 44 -11.24 -10.88 -13.07
N CYS A 45 -10.28 -10.78 -12.15
CA CYS A 45 -9.32 -9.69 -12.06
C CYS A 45 -7.94 -10.22 -11.63
N PRO A 46 -7.17 -10.82 -12.55
CA PRO A 46 -5.86 -11.41 -12.24
C PRO A 46 -4.88 -10.38 -11.67
N GLY A 47 -4.99 -9.11 -12.08
CA GLY A 47 -4.20 -8.01 -11.53
C GLY A 47 -4.43 -7.80 -10.02
N ALA A 48 -5.68 -7.75 -9.57
CA ALA A 48 -6.03 -7.63 -8.15
C ALA A 48 -5.52 -8.83 -7.35
N SER A 49 -5.76 -10.05 -7.86
CA SER A 49 -5.28 -11.30 -7.28
C SER A 49 -3.74 -11.34 -7.18
N GLN A 50 -3.03 -10.78 -8.16
CA GLN A 50 -1.58 -10.68 -8.14
C GLN A 50 -1.07 -9.77 -7.01
N ILE A 51 -1.74 -8.63 -6.76
CA ILE A 51 -1.40 -7.76 -5.63
C ILE A 51 -1.62 -8.47 -4.30
N VAL A 52 -2.73 -9.21 -4.16
CA VAL A 52 -3.01 -10.00 -2.94
C VAL A 52 -1.91 -11.04 -2.71
N LYS A 53 -1.46 -11.74 -3.76
CA LYS A 53 -0.34 -12.68 -3.68
C LYS A 53 0.98 -12.00 -3.30
N TRP A 54 1.29 -10.83 -3.84
CA TRP A 54 2.48 -10.07 -3.44
C TRP A 54 2.41 -9.66 -1.97
N LEU A 55 1.26 -9.16 -1.50
CA LEU A 55 1.05 -8.84 -0.09
C LEU A 55 1.23 -10.08 0.79
N LEU A 56 0.66 -11.23 0.41
CA LEU A 56 0.85 -12.50 1.11
C LEU A 56 2.32 -12.91 1.18
N GLY A 57 3.08 -12.77 0.08
CA GLY A 57 4.52 -13.03 0.04
C GLY A 57 5.33 -12.13 1.00
N CYS A 58 4.91 -10.88 1.17
CA CYS A 58 5.53 -9.95 2.13
C CYS A 58 5.31 -10.37 3.59
N TYR A 59 4.35 -11.25 3.87
CA TYR A 59 3.97 -11.58 5.25
C TYR A 59 5.06 -12.33 5.99
N ASP A 60 5.76 -13.24 5.32
CA ASP A 60 6.88 -13.95 5.93
C ASP A 60 8.02 -12.98 6.25
N ALA A 61 8.28 -12.04 5.34
CA ALA A 61 9.31 -11.02 5.47
C ALA A 61 9.08 -10.04 6.62
N LEU A 62 7.83 -9.59 6.79
CA LEU A 62 7.42 -8.78 7.92
C LEU A 62 7.44 -9.56 9.23
N LYS A 63 7.07 -10.86 9.21
CA LYS A 63 7.04 -11.70 10.41
C LYS A 63 8.44 -11.97 10.95
N LYS A 64 9.39 -12.27 10.05
CA LYS A 64 10.79 -12.52 10.38
C LYS A 64 11.63 -11.23 10.51
N LYS A 65 10.98 -10.06 10.43
CA LYS A 65 11.60 -8.74 10.62
C LYS A 65 12.79 -8.43 9.68
N TYR A 66 12.77 -8.96 8.46
CA TYR A 66 13.85 -8.70 7.49
C TYR A 66 13.41 -7.78 6.33
N LEU A 67 12.12 -7.50 6.16
CA LEU A 67 11.67 -6.54 5.15
C LEU A 67 12.01 -5.12 5.62
N ARG A 68 12.91 -4.43 4.91
CA ARG A 68 13.29 -3.04 5.18
C ARG A 68 12.37 -2.05 4.47
N MET A 69 11.99 -2.35 3.22
CA MET A 69 11.20 -1.44 2.40
C MET A 69 10.34 -2.19 1.39
N LEU A 70 9.13 -1.68 1.15
CA LEU A 70 8.23 -2.09 0.09
C LEU A 70 7.90 -0.87 -0.76
N ILE A 71 8.13 -0.94 -2.06
CA ILE A 71 7.78 0.11 -3.02
C ILE A 71 6.71 -0.43 -3.96
N LEU A 72 5.56 0.22 -3.98
CA LEU A 72 4.53 0.04 -5.00
C LEU A 72 4.73 1.11 -6.05
N ALA A 73 5.06 0.71 -7.28
CA ALA A 73 5.30 1.61 -8.39
C ALA A 73 4.25 1.41 -9.48
N ILE A 74 3.73 2.53 -9.98
CA ILE A 74 2.79 2.60 -11.11
C ILE A 74 3.54 3.21 -12.29
N TYR A 75 3.52 2.51 -13.42
CA TYR A 75 4.16 2.93 -14.66
C TYR A 75 3.09 3.22 -15.71
N ALA A 76 3.13 4.41 -16.30
CA ALA A 76 2.45 4.67 -17.56
C ALA A 76 3.17 3.89 -18.67
N ASN A 77 2.44 3.01 -19.36
CA ASN A 77 2.92 2.19 -20.46
C ASN A 77 3.81 0.98 -20.08
N ARG A 78 3.66 -0.12 -20.82
CA ARG A 78 4.12 -1.47 -20.46
C ARG A 78 5.57 -1.77 -20.87
N GLU A 79 6.11 -1.07 -21.87
CA GLU A 79 7.32 -1.51 -22.57
C GLU A 79 8.58 -0.64 -22.35
N GLU A 80 8.49 0.63 -21.97
CA GLU A 80 9.69 1.50 -22.01
C GLU A 80 9.93 2.44 -20.84
N SER A 81 8.99 2.61 -19.89
CA SER A 81 9.21 3.58 -18.83
C SER A 81 10.16 3.04 -17.76
N GLN A 82 11.43 3.45 -17.83
CA GLN A 82 12.40 3.30 -16.73
C GLN A 82 11.99 4.11 -15.49
N ILE A 83 11.14 5.12 -15.69
CA ILE A 83 10.68 6.05 -14.67
C ILE A 83 9.26 5.67 -14.26
N ALA A 84 9.04 5.46 -12.96
CA ALA A 84 7.69 5.25 -12.44
C ALA A 84 6.93 6.58 -12.48
N THR A 85 5.67 6.53 -12.89
CA THR A 85 4.76 7.69 -12.85
C THR A 85 4.42 8.06 -11.42
N GLU A 86 4.20 7.04 -10.58
CA GLU A 86 3.97 7.20 -9.15
C GLU A 86 4.65 6.08 -8.39
N THR A 87 5.32 6.43 -7.29
CA THR A 87 5.82 5.46 -6.33
C THR A 87 5.26 5.73 -4.94
N TYR A 88 4.93 4.64 -4.25
CA TYR A 88 4.50 4.63 -2.86
C TYR A 88 5.43 3.69 -2.10
N GLN A 89 6.27 4.27 -1.25
CA GLN A 89 7.27 3.58 -0.47
C GLN A 89 6.81 3.43 0.99
N PHE A 90 6.96 2.22 1.50
CA PHE A 90 6.72 1.83 2.88
C PHE A 90 8.04 1.33 3.46
N THR A 91 8.58 2.05 4.44
CA THR A 91 9.85 1.73 5.11
C THR A 91 9.54 1.19 6.49
N PHE A 92 10.10 0.04 6.81
CA PHE A 92 9.91 -0.65 8.09
C PHE A 92 11.18 -0.51 8.92
N ARG A 93 11.02 -0.10 10.17
CA ARG A 93 12.08 -0.19 11.17
C ARG A 93 11.60 -1.08 12.30
N TYR A 94 12.44 -2.01 12.72
CA TYR A 94 12.14 -2.91 13.83
C TYR A 94 12.92 -2.43 15.04
N THR A 95 12.24 -2.25 16.17
CA THR A 95 12.88 -1.85 17.42
C THR A 95 13.20 -3.08 18.27
N GLU A 96 14.25 -3.00 19.08
CA GLU A 96 14.69 -4.10 19.96
C GLU A 96 13.65 -4.45 21.03
N GLU A 97 12.82 -3.48 21.44
CA GLU A 97 11.69 -3.65 22.37
C GLU A 97 10.51 -4.45 21.78
N GLY A 98 10.67 -5.03 20.59
CA GLY A 98 9.64 -5.84 19.93
C GLY A 98 8.63 -5.03 19.11
N GLY A 99 8.74 -3.70 19.11
CA GLY A 99 7.94 -2.79 18.30
C GLY A 99 8.38 -2.72 16.83
N ALA A 100 7.56 -2.05 16.01
CA ALA A 100 7.89 -1.72 14.64
C ALA A 100 7.43 -0.29 14.34
N GLU A 101 8.17 0.44 13.52
CA GLU A 101 7.77 1.73 12.96
C GLU A 101 7.56 1.57 11.46
N LEU A 102 6.54 2.23 10.93
CA LEU A 102 6.21 2.24 9.51
C LEU A 102 6.27 3.69 8.99
N ASP A 103 7.28 4.01 8.19
CA ASP A 103 7.35 5.31 7.50
C ASP A 103 6.87 5.16 6.06
N SER A 104 5.95 6.02 5.62
CA SER A 104 5.35 5.98 4.27
C SER A 104 5.66 7.27 3.50
N THR A 105 6.14 7.14 2.26
CA THR A 105 6.52 8.26 1.39
C THR A 105 6.03 8.04 -0.03
N SER A 106 5.71 9.11 -0.76
CA SER A 106 5.39 9.09 -2.19
C SER A 106 6.24 10.10 -2.94
N ASP A 107 6.41 9.95 -4.25
CA ASP A 107 7.15 10.94 -5.07
C ASP A 107 6.54 12.35 -5.01
N SER A 108 5.24 12.46 -4.76
CA SER A 108 4.53 13.73 -4.57
C SER A 108 4.63 14.32 -3.15
N GLY A 109 5.38 13.67 -2.23
CA GLY A 109 5.60 14.16 -0.88
C GLY A 109 5.50 13.08 0.21
N LYS A 110 5.74 13.46 1.47
CA LYS A 110 5.72 12.53 2.61
C LYS A 110 4.28 12.13 2.96
N ILE A 111 3.92 10.85 2.78
CA ILE A 111 2.63 10.28 3.24
C ILE A 111 2.59 10.28 4.78
N GLY A 112 3.72 10.05 5.45
CA GLY A 112 3.87 10.19 6.90
C GLY A 112 4.58 9.03 7.58
N SER A 113 5.17 9.31 8.74
CA SER A 113 5.62 8.28 9.67
C SER A 113 4.48 7.86 10.59
N VAL A 114 4.23 6.56 10.68
CA VAL A 114 3.26 5.94 11.57
C VAL A 114 4.04 5.06 12.56
N ALA A 115 4.19 5.54 13.79
CA ALA A 115 4.69 4.72 14.89
C ALA A 115 3.63 3.67 15.26
N VAL A 116 3.95 2.39 15.08
CA VAL A 116 2.99 1.29 15.27
C VAL A 116 2.83 0.92 16.75
N CYS A 117 3.54 1.60 17.65
CA CYS A 117 3.31 1.58 19.11
C CYS A 117 2.10 2.44 19.56
N ALA A 118 1.56 3.32 18.72
CA ALA A 118 0.29 4.02 18.99
C ALA A 118 -0.93 3.15 18.61
N ASP A 119 -2.13 3.52 19.05
CA ASP A 119 -3.37 2.75 18.79
C ASP A 119 -3.46 2.35 17.30
N PRO A 120 -3.47 1.04 16.98
CA PRO A 120 -3.53 0.51 15.61
C PRO A 120 -4.60 1.13 14.73
N ARG A 121 -5.76 1.39 15.32
CA ARG A 121 -6.94 1.88 14.60
C ARG A 121 -6.76 3.34 14.22
N ARG A 122 -6.27 4.16 15.16
CA ARG A 122 -5.95 5.57 14.92
C ARG A 122 -4.83 5.72 13.90
N ALA A 123 -3.80 4.88 14.00
CA ALA A 123 -2.71 4.81 13.04
C ALA A 123 -3.20 4.50 11.61
N GLY A 124 -4.10 3.52 11.47
CA GLY A 124 -4.74 3.20 10.20
C GLY A 124 -5.60 4.34 9.66
N ALA A 125 -6.44 4.95 10.49
CA ALA A 125 -7.33 6.04 10.10
C ALA A 125 -6.54 7.27 9.62
N LEU A 126 -5.44 7.61 10.30
CA LEU A 126 -4.54 8.69 9.88
C LEU A 126 -3.90 8.39 8.52
N LEU A 127 -3.44 7.16 8.30
CA LEU A 127 -2.86 6.75 7.02
C LEU A 127 -3.88 6.88 5.88
N ILE A 128 -5.10 6.40 6.07
CA ILE A 128 -6.19 6.47 5.08
C ILE A 128 -6.53 7.93 4.74
N ARG A 129 -6.71 8.79 5.75
CA ARG A 129 -6.98 10.22 5.56
C ARG A 129 -5.91 10.90 4.71
N ARG A 130 -4.64 10.58 4.96
CA ARG A 130 -3.51 11.15 4.22
C ARG A 130 -3.43 10.63 2.79
N LEU A 131 -3.65 9.32 2.58
CA LEU A 131 -3.74 8.75 1.24
C LEU A 131 -4.86 9.42 0.44
N TYR A 132 -6.02 9.62 1.04
CA TYR A 132 -7.13 10.32 0.40
C TYR A 132 -6.74 11.73 -0.04
N ALA A 133 -6.18 12.53 0.88
CA ALA A 133 -5.71 13.89 0.59
C ALA A 133 -4.64 13.93 -0.52
N LEU A 134 -3.69 13.00 -0.49
CA LEU A 134 -2.66 12.88 -1.54
C LEU A 134 -3.27 12.56 -2.89
N THR A 135 -4.13 11.55 -2.97
CA THR A 135 -4.74 11.14 -4.25
C THR A 135 -5.61 12.22 -4.87
N GLN A 136 -6.21 13.13 -4.09
CA GLN A 136 -6.97 14.27 -4.60
C GLN A 136 -6.08 15.31 -5.31
N SER A 137 -4.80 15.40 -4.95
CA SER A 137 -3.84 16.31 -5.60
C SER A 137 -3.15 15.72 -6.84
N LEU A 138 -3.33 14.42 -7.10
CA LEU A 138 -2.67 13.74 -8.22
C LEU A 138 -3.47 13.87 -9.51
N ALA A 139 -2.77 14.10 -10.62
CA ALA A 139 -3.35 14.06 -11.96
C ALA A 139 -3.97 12.67 -12.25
N PRO A 140 -4.97 12.55 -13.14
CA PRO A 140 -5.51 11.24 -13.53
C PRO A 140 -4.41 10.34 -14.12
N LEU A 141 -4.50 9.03 -13.85
CA LEU A 141 -3.61 8.06 -14.48
C LEU A 141 -3.95 7.90 -15.97
N PRO A 142 -2.94 7.62 -16.82
CA PRO A 142 -3.19 7.22 -18.20
C PRO A 142 -3.97 5.90 -18.27
N ASN A 143 -4.59 5.62 -19.41
CA ASN A 143 -5.46 4.44 -19.60
C ASN A 143 -4.72 3.11 -19.44
N ASP A 144 -3.44 3.06 -19.83
CA ASP A 144 -2.61 1.87 -19.75
C ASP A 144 -1.53 2.03 -18.68
N VAL A 145 -1.75 1.34 -17.56
CA VAL A 145 -0.82 1.35 -16.41
C VAL A 145 -0.37 -0.06 -16.03
N CYS A 146 0.88 -0.14 -15.60
CA CYS A 146 1.48 -1.35 -15.06
C CYS A 146 1.85 -1.13 -13.58
N LEU A 147 1.46 -2.07 -12.72
CA LEU A 147 1.91 -2.08 -11.32
C LEU A 147 3.11 -3.01 -11.15
N LYS A 148 4.10 -2.57 -10.37
CA LYS A 148 5.19 -3.41 -9.88
C LYS A 148 5.37 -3.19 -8.39
N MET A 149 5.63 -4.28 -7.66
CA MET A 149 6.03 -4.22 -6.26
C MET A 149 7.50 -4.61 -6.14
N LYS A 150 8.30 -3.75 -5.51
CA LYS A 150 9.71 -4.01 -5.20
C LYS A 150 9.88 -4.15 -3.69
N LEU A 151 10.61 -5.17 -3.27
CA LEU A 151 10.88 -5.46 -1.86
C LEU A 151 12.39 -5.33 -1.62
N PHE A 152 12.77 -4.65 -0.55
CA PHE A 152 14.15 -4.54 -0.10
C PHE A 152 14.24 -5.13 1.29
N ASN A 153 15.17 -6.05 1.46
CA ASN A 153 15.44 -6.71 2.73
C ASN A 153 16.71 -6.15 3.36
N TYR A 154 16.92 -6.41 4.66
CA TYR A 154 18.18 -6.17 5.35
C TYR A 154 19.27 -7.16 4.91
#